data_AF-A0AAD9QLJ9-F1
#
_entry.id   AF-A0AAD9QLJ9-F1
#
_cell.length_a   1.000
_cell.length_b   1.000
_cell.length_c   1.000
_cell.angle_alpha   90.00
_cell.angle_beta   90.00
_cell.angle_gamma   90.00
#
_symmetry.space_group_name_H-M   'P 1'
#
loop_
_entity.id
_entity.type
_entity.pdbx_description
1 polymer ?
#
loop_
_entity_poly.entity_id
_entity_poly.type
_entity_poly.pdbx_seq_one_letter_code
_entity_poly.pdbx_strand_id
1 'polypeptide(L)'
;MRRRDNIKPELNEDYKHLCSSSVPFTEFLFGNDADLSKQLKDLTEATKVSKKLNPKVDGHKSNGYRGYKHAKSKGFGYKYSSRGQGTQAIKNLNWKRPGPPYTKKDEGRRPNKLQQFVTAWKDITDDPEVLDWVEHCHLEFIDGVPPVQETDYKVIQFNDAEAAIIESEIVQLLNKGVIVESPHSQGEFVSSIFVRLKKNGVDYRMILNLKELNKFIVYRHFKMDSLKTVTDLMSQGCYMASVDIKDAYYTVPIATEHQKFLKFRWRDKLYQYTCLPNGLASAPRIFTKLLKPVFNIMRQKGYLSSSYIDDCYLQGATYGECHDNVQETLMLLGDLGFPIHNEKSVLIPSQVLTFLGFVLNSVTMIVQLTKSRKQKLKTACLTLVNKEPCTIQSVAEVIGVIVSSFPGVEHGPLHYRSLERDKSHALRENKGNFGSSMILSPSSRAELNWWISNVDTSLKLISHGEPELHIQTDASALGWGGLRGEQRTGGDGPNRKHPITLTT
;
A
#
# COMPACT_ATOMS: atom_id res chain seq x y z
N MET A 1 13.20 22.06 28.75
CA MET A 1 14.40 22.14 27.87
C MET A 1 14.53 20.84 27.11
N ARG A 2 14.68 20.88 25.77
CA ARG A 2 14.64 19.68 24.92
C ARG A 2 16.08 19.27 24.60
N ARG A 3 16.37 17.96 24.68
CA ARG A 3 17.65 17.29 24.34
C ARG A 3 18.33 17.73 23.02
N ARG A 4 17.57 18.35 22.10
CA ARG A 4 18.04 18.93 20.84
C ARG A 4 18.92 20.18 20.99
N ASP A 5 18.80 20.90 22.10
CA ASP A 5 19.53 22.16 22.27
C ASP A 5 21.03 21.93 22.60
N ASN A 6 21.42 20.68 22.95
CA ASN A 6 22.79 20.29 23.29
C ASN A 6 23.61 19.68 22.13
N ILE A 7 23.05 19.55 20.92
CA ILE A 7 23.73 18.91 19.75
C ILE A 7 24.03 19.96 18.67
N LYS A 8 24.36 21.18 19.09
CA LYS A 8 24.90 22.19 18.19
C LYS A 8 26.43 22.15 18.29
N PRO A 9 27.15 21.81 17.22
CA PRO A 9 28.61 21.72 17.22
C PRO A 9 29.32 23.07 17.45
N GLU A 10 28.58 24.17 17.48
CA GLU A 10 29.07 25.51 17.81
C GLU A 10 29.14 25.78 19.34
N LEU A 11 28.63 24.86 20.18
CA LEU A 11 28.41 25.11 21.60
C LEU A 11 29.15 24.17 22.58
N ASN A 12 29.94 23.19 22.10
CA ASN A 12 30.77 22.37 23.00
C ASN A 12 31.99 21.74 22.27
N GLU A 13 33.20 22.20 22.59
CA GLU A 13 34.48 21.75 22.01
C GLU A 13 34.80 20.27 22.34
N ASP A 14 34.19 19.68 23.36
CA ASP A 14 34.45 18.29 23.78
C ASP A 14 34.03 17.25 22.72
N TYR A 15 33.17 17.59 21.76
CA TYR A 15 32.67 16.62 20.76
C TYR A 15 33.40 16.66 19.41
N LYS A 16 34.33 17.60 19.22
CA LYS A 16 35.03 17.85 17.94
C LYS A 16 35.93 16.68 17.50
N HIS A 17 36.48 15.93 18.46
CA HIS A 17 37.32 14.78 18.18
C HIS A 17 36.53 13.55 17.67
N LEU A 18 35.21 13.50 17.89
CA LEU A 18 34.35 12.38 17.47
C LEU A 18 33.96 12.43 15.99
N CYS A 19 34.18 13.56 15.33
CA CYS A 19 33.96 13.77 13.89
C CYS A 19 35.27 13.79 13.09
N SER A 20 36.38 13.34 13.69
CA SER A 20 37.68 13.33 13.03
C SER A 20 37.72 12.34 11.86
N SER A 21 38.27 12.77 10.73
CA SER A 21 38.45 12.02 9.47
C SER A 21 39.46 10.86 9.55
N SER A 22 39.82 10.42 10.76
CA SER A 22 40.89 9.46 11.01
C SER A 22 40.36 8.35 11.91
N VAL A 23 39.82 7.27 11.32
CA VAL A 23 39.82 5.86 11.80
C VAL A 23 38.92 5.00 10.86
N PRO A 24 39.29 3.74 10.55
CA PRO A 24 38.89 3.06 9.32
C PRO A 24 37.71 2.09 9.49
N PHE A 25 36.70 2.24 8.63
CA PHE A 25 35.78 1.17 8.17
C PHE A 25 35.32 1.44 6.71
N THR A 26 35.97 2.38 6.04
CA THR A 26 35.61 2.85 4.69
C THR A 26 35.82 1.79 3.62
N GLU A 27 36.80 0.90 3.80
CA GLU A 27 37.11 -0.19 2.84
C GLU A 27 35.95 -1.18 2.67
N PHE A 28 35.16 -1.42 3.74
CA PHE A 28 34.03 -2.36 3.70
C PHE A 28 32.75 -1.73 3.14
N LEU A 29 32.56 -0.42 3.34
CA LEU A 29 31.35 0.30 2.88
C LEU A 29 31.42 0.72 1.41
N PHE A 30 32.62 0.98 0.87
CA PHE A 30 32.76 1.61 -0.44
C PHE A 30 33.71 0.88 -1.41
N GLY A 31 34.43 -0.16 -0.96
CA GLY A 31 35.36 -0.92 -1.80
C GLY A 31 36.61 -0.15 -2.21
N ASN A 32 37.63 -0.87 -2.70
CA ASN A 32 38.91 -0.31 -3.11
C ASN A 32 38.85 0.23 -4.56
N ASP A 33 38.34 1.44 -4.74
CA ASP A 33 38.36 2.14 -6.03
C ASP A 33 39.50 3.17 -6.07
N ALA A 34 40.62 2.79 -6.70
CA ALA A 34 41.83 3.61 -6.79
C ALA A 34 41.64 4.93 -7.56
N ASP A 35 40.54 5.07 -8.32
CA ASP A 35 40.22 6.31 -9.05
C ASP A 35 39.60 7.39 -8.15
N LEU A 36 39.00 7.03 -7.01
CA LEU A 36 38.35 8.01 -6.13
C LEU A 36 39.36 8.94 -5.44
N SER A 37 40.51 8.40 -5.04
CA SER A 37 41.61 9.19 -4.45
C SER A 37 42.25 10.16 -5.45
N LYS A 38 42.25 9.79 -6.74
CA LYS A 38 42.75 10.64 -7.83
C LYS A 38 41.75 11.77 -8.12
N GLN A 39 40.46 11.46 -8.22
CA GLN A 39 39.39 12.46 -8.40
C GLN A 39 39.29 13.46 -7.24
N LEU A 40 39.55 13.02 -6.00
CA LEU A 40 39.59 13.91 -4.82
C LEU A 40 40.78 14.87 -4.84
N LYS A 41 41.95 14.43 -5.33
CA LYS A 41 43.11 15.32 -5.53
C LYS A 41 42.81 16.36 -6.62
N ASP A 42 42.25 15.92 -7.75
CA ASP A 42 41.94 16.80 -8.88
C ASP A 42 40.87 17.86 -8.52
N LEU A 43 39.86 17.48 -7.73
CA LEU A 43 38.85 18.41 -7.19
C LEU A 43 39.44 19.43 -6.22
N THR A 44 40.43 19.03 -5.41
CA THR A 44 41.08 19.93 -4.45
C THR A 44 41.93 20.99 -5.14
N GLU A 45 42.58 20.64 -6.26
CA GLU A 45 43.35 21.59 -7.07
C GLU A 45 42.44 22.57 -7.84
N ALA A 46 41.34 22.08 -8.44
CA ALA A 46 40.36 22.92 -9.12
C ALA A 46 39.72 23.97 -8.18
N THR A 47 39.52 23.62 -6.90
CA THR A 47 38.91 24.52 -5.91
C THR A 47 39.86 25.64 -5.45
N LYS A 48 41.19 25.44 -5.51
CA LYS A 48 42.18 26.49 -5.22
C LYS A 48 42.24 27.57 -6.30
N VAL A 49 41.98 27.21 -7.56
CA VAL A 49 41.97 28.15 -8.70
C VAL A 49 40.72 29.05 -8.65
N SER A 50 39.57 28.50 -8.25
CA SER A 50 38.30 29.24 -8.21
C SER A 50 38.22 30.29 -7.09
N LYS A 51 38.95 30.12 -5.98
CA LYS A 51 38.98 31.09 -4.85
C LYS A 51 39.73 32.40 -5.13
N LYS A 52 40.41 32.54 -6.28
CA LYS A 52 41.14 33.77 -6.66
C LYS A 52 40.32 34.77 -7.50
N LEU A 53 39.08 34.45 -7.90
CA LEU A 53 38.27 35.32 -8.73
C LEU A 53 36.96 35.72 -8.02
N ASN A 54 36.97 36.97 -7.56
CA ASN A 54 35.87 37.88 -7.21
C ASN A 54 35.23 37.92 -5.79
N PRO A 55 34.86 39.16 -5.33
CA PRO A 55 34.57 39.52 -3.95
C PRO A 55 33.06 39.72 -3.65
N LYS A 56 32.77 39.90 -2.35
CA LYS A 56 31.46 40.06 -1.69
C LYS A 56 30.53 41.14 -2.31
N VAL A 57 29.22 40.87 -2.29
CA VAL A 57 28.14 41.88 -2.14
C VAL A 57 26.97 41.30 -1.33
N ASP A 58 26.43 42.14 -0.43
CA ASP A 58 25.40 41.90 0.59
C ASP A 58 23.94 41.95 0.09
N GLY A 59 23.06 41.25 0.83
CA GLY A 59 21.76 41.74 1.32
C GLY A 59 20.53 41.85 0.39
N HIS A 60 19.46 41.07 0.67
CA HIS A 60 18.12 41.59 1.03
C HIS A 60 17.11 40.47 1.42
N LYS A 61 16.26 40.80 2.40
CA LYS A 61 15.19 39.97 3.01
C LYS A 61 13.85 40.11 2.28
N SER A 62 13.01 39.07 2.29
CA SER A 62 11.55 39.19 2.49
C SER A 62 10.91 37.91 3.06
N ASN A 63 9.93 38.13 3.97
CA ASN A 63 9.05 37.17 4.67
C ASN A 63 8.18 36.36 3.69
N GLY A 64 7.56 35.21 3.95
CA GLY A 64 7.25 34.45 5.18
C GLY A 64 5.83 33.86 5.02
N TYR A 65 5.66 32.54 5.09
CA TYR A 65 4.36 31.87 5.28
C TYR A 65 4.51 30.61 6.16
N ARG A 66 3.69 30.57 7.22
CA ARG A 66 3.50 29.51 8.25
C ARG A 66 3.02 28.19 7.60
N GLY A 67 3.35 26.97 8.02
CA GLY A 67 3.88 26.48 9.30
C GLY A 67 2.86 25.55 9.98
N TYR A 68 2.62 24.34 9.47
CA TYR A 68 1.81 23.30 10.12
C TYR A 68 2.63 22.53 11.17
N LYS A 69 2.08 22.44 12.39
CA LYS A 69 2.69 21.79 13.56
C LYS A 69 2.40 20.28 13.57
N HIS A 70 3.45 19.47 13.61
CA HIS A 70 3.37 18.04 13.90
C HIS A 70 3.03 17.79 15.38
N ALA A 71 1.93 17.06 15.62
CA ALA A 71 1.64 16.44 16.90
C ALA A 71 2.38 15.10 17.04
N LYS A 72 2.97 14.87 18.21
CA LYS A 72 3.79 13.72 18.58
C LYS A 72 2.90 12.48 18.80
N SER A 73 3.17 11.37 18.12
CA SER A 73 2.65 10.05 18.50
C SER A 73 3.61 9.40 19.52
N LYS A 74 3.04 8.96 20.65
CA LYS A 74 3.70 8.01 21.57
C LYS A 74 3.51 6.61 20.99
N GLY A 75 4.61 5.91 20.72
CA GLY A 75 4.59 4.52 20.29
C GLY A 75 4.23 3.59 21.43
N PHE A 76 3.25 2.72 21.22
CA PHE A 76 3.06 1.51 22.02
C PHE A 76 3.83 0.37 21.35
N GLY A 77 4.87 -0.12 22.00
CA GLY A 77 5.62 -1.29 21.58
C GLY A 77 4.95 -2.55 22.11
N TYR A 78 4.68 -3.51 21.24
CA TYR A 78 4.28 -4.86 21.63
C TYR A 78 5.53 -5.75 21.58
N LYS A 79 5.94 -6.25 22.75
CA LYS A 79 6.97 -7.29 22.86
C LYS A 79 6.29 -8.64 22.69
N TYR A 80 6.74 -9.44 21.73
CA TYR A 80 6.45 -10.87 21.70
C TYR A 80 7.33 -11.56 22.75
N SER A 81 6.72 -12.19 23.74
CA SER A 81 7.42 -13.14 24.61
C SER A 81 7.01 -14.55 24.21
N SER A 82 7.96 -15.29 23.65
CA SER A 82 7.92 -16.74 23.51
C SER A 82 8.10 -17.39 24.87
N ARG A 83 7.09 -18.12 25.35
CA ARG A 83 7.22 -19.39 26.10
C ARG A 83 5.85 -19.91 26.50
N GLY A 84 5.63 -21.20 26.18
CA GLY A 84 4.44 -21.93 26.55
C GLY A 84 4.34 -22.17 28.05
N GLN A 85 3.10 -22.11 28.53
CA GLN A 85 2.47 -22.91 29.58
C GLN A 85 1.14 -22.21 29.89
N GLY A 86 0.02 -22.93 29.78
CA GLY A 86 -1.28 -22.36 30.18
C GLY A 86 -2.50 -22.86 29.41
N THR A 87 -2.61 -24.18 29.19
CA THR A 87 -3.90 -24.86 29.02
C THR A 87 -4.75 -24.70 30.29
N GLN A 88 -5.30 -23.50 30.54
CA GLN A 88 -6.35 -23.27 31.56
C GLN A 88 -6.90 -21.83 31.50
N ALA A 89 -7.35 -21.38 30.34
CA ALA A 89 -8.26 -20.24 30.20
C ALA A 89 -9.16 -20.40 28.97
N ILE A 90 -9.70 -21.61 28.76
CA ILE A 90 -10.67 -21.91 27.70
C ILE A 90 -11.95 -22.43 28.36
N LYS A 91 -12.61 -21.56 29.12
CA LYS A 91 -14.01 -21.73 29.54
C LYS A 91 -14.58 -20.33 29.57
N ASN A 92 -15.47 -20.02 28.62
CA ASN A 92 -16.38 -18.86 28.52
C ASN A 92 -16.42 -18.19 27.12
N LEU A 93 -16.28 -18.94 26.03
CA LEU A 93 -16.77 -18.53 24.71
C LEU A 93 -17.88 -19.52 24.31
N ASN A 94 -19.12 -19.15 24.66
CA ASN A 94 -20.33 -19.88 24.32
C ASN A 94 -20.82 -19.48 22.91
N TRP A 95 -19.96 -19.55 21.89
CA TRP A 95 -20.43 -19.46 20.50
C TRP A 95 -21.21 -20.74 20.18
N LYS A 96 -22.54 -20.66 20.22
CA LYS A 96 -23.42 -21.73 19.76
C LYS A 96 -23.76 -21.48 18.29
N ARG A 97 -23.28 -22.38 17.45
CA ARG A 97 -23.53 -22.49 16.00
C ARG A 97 -24.94 -22.01 15.60
N PRO A 98 -25.07 -20.95 14.78
CA PRO A 98 -26.33 -20.62 14.15
C PRO A 98 -26.49 -21.47 12.88
N GLY A 99 -27.22 -22.59 12.98
CA GLY A 99 -27.75 -23.32 11.82
C GLY A 99 -26.78 -24.21 11.02
N PRO A 100 -27.31 -24.94 10.01
CA PRO A 100 -26.52 -25.84 9.17
C PRO A 100 -25.60 -25.07 8.21
N PRO A 101 -24.48 -25.69 7.78
CA PRO A 101 -23.48 -25.02 6.95
C PRO A 101 -24.06 -24.66 5.57
N TYR A 102 -23.65 -23.50 5.06
CA TYR A 102 -23.99 -23.00 3.72
C TYR A 102 -23.69 -24.07 2.64
N THR A 103 -24.69 -24.39 1.79
CA THR A 103 -24.53 -25.40 0.75
C THR A 103 -24.47 -24.78 -0.64
N LYS A 104 -23.75 -25.42 -1.58
CA LYS A 104 -23.68 -25.00 -3.00
C LYS A 104 -25.04 -24.81 -3.68
N LYS A 105 -26.14 -25.33 -3.13
CA LYS A 105 -27.49 -25.15 -3.68
C LYS A 105 -28.04 -23.72 -3.48
N ASP A 106 -27.42 -22.92 -2.61
CA ASP A 106 -27.87 -21.56 -2.27
C ASP A 106 -27.22 -20.48 -3.16
N GLU A 107 -26.22 -20.83 -3.98
CA GLU A 107 -25.47 -19.89 -4.85
C GLU A 107 -26.32 -19.24 -5.97
N GLY A 108 -27.50 -19.79 -6.27
CA GLY A 108 -28.24 -19.48 -7.51
C GLY A 108 -29.33 -18.42 -7.41
N ARG A 109 -29.80 -18.03 -6.22
CA ARG A 109 -30.91 -17.08 -6.09
C ARG A 109 -30.86 -16.33 -4.77
N ARG A 110 -30.07 -15.26 -4.73
CA ARG A 110 -30.48 -13.92 -4.24
C ARG A 110 -29.23 -13.05 -4.11
N PRO A 111 -29.21 -11.86 -4.70
CA PRO A 111 -28.16 -10.92 -4.39
C PRO A 111 -28.33 -10.42 -2.97
N ASN A 112 -27.24 -9.89 -2.42
CA ASN A 112 -27.22 -9.05 -1.22
C ASN A 112 -27.49 -9.78 0.09
N LYS A 113 -26.92 -9.42 1.23
CA LYS A 113 -25.96 -8.41 1.70
C LYS A 113 -25.77 -8.83 3.16
N LEU A 114 -24.67 -8.45 3.83
CA LEU A 114 -24.42 -8.83 5.22
C LEU A 114 -25.65 -8.65 6.15
N GLN A 115 -26.57 -7.76 5.79
CA GLN A 115 -27.91 -7.53 6.35
C GLN A 115 -28.73 -8.79 6.64
N GLN A 116 -28.60 -9.87 5.85
CA GLN A 116 -29.35 -11.12 6.11
C GLN A 116 -28.77 -11.92 7.28
N PHE A 117 -27.51 -11.65 7.63
CA PHE A 117 -26.74 -12.34 8.66
C PHE A 117 -26.55 -11.46 9.90
N VAL A 118 -27.33 -10.37 10.05
CA VAL A 118 -27.22 -9.42 11.17
C VAL A 118 -27.24 -10.10 12.53
N THR A 119 -28.05 -11.15 12.70
CA THR A 119 -28.08 -11.94 13.94
C THR A 119 -26.72 -12.58 14.23
N ALA A 120 -26.10 -13.23 13.24
CA ALA A 120 -24.77 -13.83 13.40
C ALA A 120 -23.68 -12.75 13.63
N TRP A 121 -23.82 -11.58 13.02
CA TRP A 121 -22.93 -10.45 13.27
C TRP A 121 -23.03 -9.92 14.71
N LYS A 122 -24.25 -9.82 15.27
CA LYS A 122 -24.49 -9.40 16.66
C LYS A 122 -23.86 -10.34 17.69
N ASP A 123 -23.69 -11.61 17.32
CA ASP A 123 -23.06 -12.61 18.19
C ASP A 123 -21.52 -12.47 18.24
N ILE A 124 -20.89 -11.77 17.28
CA ILE A 124 -19.42 -11.61 17.20
C ILE A 124 -18.91 -10.20 17.50
N THR A 125 -19.79 -9.19 17.48
CA THR A 125 -19.41 -7.80 17.74
C THR A 125 -20.57 -6.98 18.29
N ASP A 126 -20.23 -6.05 19.17
CA ASP A 126 -21.08 -4.98 19.71
C ASP A 126 -20.72 -3.60 19.13
N ASP A 127 -19.81 -3.54 18.14
CA ASP A 127 -19.37 -2.27 17.52
C ASP A 127 -20.52 -1.68 16.69
N PRO A 128 -21.08 -0.52 17.10
CA PRO A 128 -22.25 0.04 16.46
C PRO A 128 -22.00 0.44 15.00
N GLU A 129 -20.78 0.84 14.64
CA GLU A 129 -20.46 1.15 13.23
C GLU A 129 -20.44 -0.11 12.39
N VAL A 130 -19.90 -1.22 12.91
CA VAL A 130 -19.87 -2.50 12.18
C VAL A 130 -21.28 -3.01 11.95
N LEU A 131 -22.13 -2.98 12.99
CA LEU A 131 -23.51 -3.42 12.88
C LEU A 131 -24.32 -2.51 11.94
N ASP A 132 -24.10 -1.19 11.97
CA ASP A 132 -24.69 -0.27 10.99
C ASP A 132 -24.29 -0.64 9.56
N TRP A 133 -23.01 -0.91 9.31
CA TRP A 133 -22.56 -1.26 7.96
C TRP A 133 -23.07 -2.60 7.47
N VAL A 134 -23.23 -3.56 8.37
CA VAL A 134 -23.84 -4.86 8.09
C VAL A 134 -25.30 -4.67 7.72
N GLU A 135 -26.05 -3.83 8.44
CA GLU A 135 -27.49 -3.69 8.27
C GLU A 135 -27.87 -2.67 7.16
N HIS A 136 -27.31 -1.47 7.24
CA HIS A 136 -27.71 -0.28 6.48
C HIS A 136 -26.57 0.75 6.36
N CYS A 137 -25.39 0.42 5.79
CA CYS A 137 -24.22 1.33 5.84
C CYS A 137 -24.56 2.78 5.48
N HIS A 138 -24.47 3.66 6.48
CA HIS A 138 -24.65 5.09 6.29
C HIS A 138 -23.33 5.71 5.83
N LEU A 139 -23.36 6.34 4.66
CA LEU A 139 -22.27 7.19 4.19
C LEU A 139 -22.00 8.34 5.17
N GLU A 140 -20.76 8.47 5.63
CA GLU A 140 -20.32 9.55 6.50
C GLU A 140 -19.87 10.76 5.68
N PHE A 141 -20.64 11.86 5.77
CA PHE A 141 -20.33 13.13 5.13
C PHE A 141 -19.67 14.12 6.09
N ILE A 142 -18.86 15.05 5.55
CA ILE A 142 -18.18 16.08 6.34
C ILE A 142 -19.20 17.02 6.98
N ASP A 143 -19.08 17.23 8.29
CA ASP A 143 -19.98 18.09 9.06
C ASP A 143 -20.04 19.50 8.46
N GLY A 144 -21.27 20.01 8.29
CA GLY A 144 -21.54 21.34 7.73
C GLY A 144 -21.32 21.46 6.22
N VAL A 145 -20.97 20.37 5.52
CA VAL A 145 -20.80 20.36 4.05
C VAL A 145 -21.77 19.37 3.43
N PRO A 146 -22.99 19.80 3.03
CA PRO A 146 -23.94 18.90 2.41
C PRO A 146 -23.40 18.36 1.08
N PRO A 147 -23.61 17.07 0.75
CA PRO A 147 -23.20 16.50 -0.52
C PRO A 147 -24.08 17.04 -1.66
N VAL A 148 -23.68 18.19 -2.21
CA VAL A 148 -24.38 18.87 -3.30
C VAL A 148 -23.57 18.75 -4.58
N GLN A 149 -24.24 18.36 -5.65
CA GLN A 149 -23.65 18.37 -6.99
C GLN A 149 -23.86 19.76 -7.62
N GLU A 150 -22.82 20.58 -7.63
CA GLU A 150 -22.87 21.92 -8.23
C GLU A 150 -22.64 21.91 -9.75
N THR A 151 -21.91 20.91 -10.25
CA THR A 151 -21.56 20.83 -11.67
C THR A 151 -22.50 19.92 -12.43
N ASP A 152 -22.91 20.36 -13.61
CA ASP A 152 -23.68 19.55 -14.54
C ASP A 152 -23.01 18.19 -14.84
N TYR A 153 -23.85 17.18 -15.00
CA TYR A 153 -23.42 15.84 -15.36
C TYR A 153 -22.66 15.86 -16.69
N LYS A 154 -21.39 15.42 -16.65
CA LYS A 154 -20.59 15.26 -17.86
C LYS A 154 -20.97 13.99 -18.60
N VAL A 155 -21.55 14.15 -19.79
CA VAL A 155 -21.80 13.03 -20.72
C VAL A 155 -20.48 12.57 -21.30
N ILE A 156 -20.12 11.31 -21.05
CA ILE A 156 -18.98 10.66 -21.68
C ILE A 156 -19.49 9.96 -22.93
N GLN A 157 -18.82 10.17 -24.06
CA GLN A 157 -19.07 9.45 -25.29
C GLN A 157 -18.29 8.13 -25.27
N PHE A 158 -18.99 7.04 -25.58
CA PHE A 158 -18.43 5.69 -25.65
C PHE A 158 -18.52 5.20 -27.09
N ASN A 159 -17.53 4.45 -27.54
CA ASN A 159 -17.64 3.73 -28.81
C ASN A 159 -18.54 2.49 -28.66
N ASP A 160 -18.92 1.87 -29.79
CA ASP A 160 -19.87 0.75 -29.79
C ASP A 160 -19.38 -0.45 -28.96
N ALA A 161 -18.08 -0.73 -28.96
CA ALA A 161 -17.51 -1.82 -28.17
C ALA A 161 -17.62 -1.53 -26.67
N GLU A 162 -17.28 -0.31 -26.25
CA GLU A 162 -17.43 0.15 -24.86
C GLU A 162 -18.91 0.16 -24.43
N ALA A 163 -19.82 0.56 -25.31
CA ALA A 163 -21.26 0.55 -25.04
C ALA A 163 -21.79 -0.88 -24.80
N ALA A 164 -21.41 -1.84 -25.66
CA ALA A 164 -21.77 -3.25 -25.48
C ALA A 164 -21.24 -3.83 -24.16
N ILE A 165 -20.01 -3.46 -23.77
CA ILE A 165 -19.41 -3.82 -22.49
C ILE A 165 -20.24 -3.25 -21.32
N ILE A 166 -20.57 -1.96 -21.38
CA ILE A 166 -21.33 -1.28 -20.31
C ILE A 166 -22.72 -1.91 -20.17
N GLU A 167 -23.39 -2.19 -21.28
CA GLU A 167 -24.71 -2.84 -21.27
C GLU A 167 -24.66 -4.23 -20.65
N SER A 168 -23.67 -5.04 -21.02
CA SER A 168 -23.44 -6.36 -20.42
C SER A 168 -23.20 -6.27 -18.92
N GLU A 169 -22.34 -5.34 -18.48
CA GLU A 169 -22.04 -5.14 -17.05
C GLU A 169 -23.27 -4.64 -16.28
N ILE A 170 -24.05 -3.71 -16.84
CA ILE A 170 -25.31 -3.24 -16.23
C ILE A 170 -26.28 -4.39 -16.03
N VAL A 171 -26.47 -5.25 -17.03
CA VAL A 171 -27.32 -6.45 -16.90
C VAL A 171 -26.80 -7.36 -15.78
N GLN A 172 -25.49 -7.58 -15.71
CA GLN A 172 -24.90 -8.38 -14.63
C GLN A 172 -25.13 -7.75 -13.25
N LEU A 173 -24.94 -6.43 -13.11
CA LEU A 173 -25.12 -5.73 -11.84
C LEU A 173 -26.60 -5.68 -11.42
N LEU A 174 -27.53 -5.55 -12.37
CA LEU A 174 -28.98 -5.65 -12.12
C LEU A 174 -29.37 -7.06 -11.65
N ASN A 175 -28.88 -8.10 -12.33
CA ASN A 175 -29.12 -9.50 -11.94
C ASN A 175 -28.54 -9.81 -10.56
N LYS A 176 -27.39 -9.21 -10.24
CA LYS A 176 -26.75 -9.26 -8.92
C LYS A 176 -27.35 -8.24 -7.94
N GLY A 177 -28.43 -7.54 -8.26
CA GLY A 177 -29.07 -6.56 -7.37
C GLY A 177 -28.11 -5.51 -6.77
N VAL A 178 -26.94 -5.29 -7.37
CA VAL A 178 -25.93 -4.31 -6.95
C VAL A 178 -26.37 -2.91 -7.32
N ILE A 179 -27.08 -2.81 -8.44
CA ILE A 179 -27.74 -1.61 -8.90
C ILE A 179 -29.22 -1.89 -9.12
N VAL A 180 -30.03 -0.83 -9.05
CA VAL A 180 -31.43 -0.84 -9.45
C VAL A 180 -31.70 0.39 -10.30
N GLU A 181 -32.71 0.30 -11.17
CA GLU A 181 -33.21 1.47 -11.88
C GLU A 181 -33.90 2.41 -10.87
N SER A 182 -33.69 3.72 -11.02
CA SER A 182 -34.16 4.73 -10.07
C SER A 182 -34.73 5.93 -10.81
N PRO A 183 -35.82 6.55 -10.32
CA PRO A 183 -36.21 7.88 -10.77
C PRO A 183 -35.23 8.94 -10.25
N HIS A 184 -35.36 10.16 -10.76
CA HIS A 184 -34.72 11.34 -10.16
C HIS A 184 -35.26 11.59 -8.73
N SER A 185 -34.39 12.06 -7.85
CA SER A 185 -34.74 12.40 -6.46
C SER A 185 -34.06 13.68 -5.99
N GLN A 186 -34.68 14.39 -5.06
CA GLN A 186 -34.12 15.64 -4.53
C GLN A 186 -32.78 15.41 -3.80
N GLY A 187 -31.79 16.24 -4.15
CA GLY A 187 -30.44 16.17 -3.56
C GLY A 187 -29.68 14.89 -3.94
N GLU A 188 -29.94 14.34 -5.13
CA GLU A 188 -29.17 13.22 -5.66
C GLU A 188 -27.79 13.64 -6.18
N PHE A 189 -26.93 12.65 -6.36
CA PHE A 189 -25.62 12.83 -6.96
C PHE A 189 -25.45 11.84 -8.11
N VAL A 190 -25.35 12.34 -9.34
CA VAL A 190 -25.21 11.55 -10.57
C VAL A 190 -23.77 11.61 -11.04
N SER A 191 -23.05 10.51 -10.82
CA SER A 191 -21.65 10.34 -11.21
C SER A 191 -21.53 9.79 -12.63
N SER A 192 -20.45 10.15 -13.33
CA SER A 192 -20.12 9.55 -14.62
C SER A 192 -19.60 8.12 -14.46
N ILE A 193 -19.66 7.32 -15.52
CA ILE A 193 -19.05 5.98 -15.57
C ILE A 193 -17.89 5.96 -16.58
N PHE A 194 -16.99 5.00 -16.46
CA PHE A 194 -15.99 4.72 -17.48
C PHE A 194 -15.58 3.26 -17.45
N VAL A 195 -15.02 2.76 -18.54
CA VAL A 195 -14.55 1.37 -18.64
C VAL A 195 -13.04 1.26 -18.46
N ARG A 196 -12.61 0.17 -17.83
CA ARG A 196 -11.20 -0.21 -17.74
C ARG A 196 -11.02 -1.69 -18.02
N LEU A 197 -9.96 -2.04 -18.74
CA LEU A 197 -9.52 -3.42 -18.92
C LEU A 197 -9.17 -4.05 -17.56
N LYS A 198 -9.67 -5.27 -17.32
CA LYS A 198 -9.21 -6.13 -16.24
C LYS A 198 -7.79 -6.60 -16.52
N LYS A 199 -7.14 -7.14 -15.48
CA LYS A 199 -5.77 -7.68 -15.57
C LYS A 199 -5.61 -8.80 -16.61
N ASN A 200 -6.67 -9.50 -16.97
CA ASN A 200 -6.63 -10.55 -18.01
C ASN A 200 -6.53 -9.99 -19.43
N GLY A 201 -6.67 -8.67 -19.63
CA GLY A 201 -6.55 -8.02 -20.94
C GLY A 201 -7.71 -8.28 -21.90
N VAL A 202 -8.72 -9.04 -21.47
CA VAL A 202 -9.87 -9.44 -22.29
C VAL A 202 -11.15 -8.85 -21.74
N ASP A 203 -11.35 -8.93 -20.42
CA ASP A 203 -12.56 -8.43 -19.79
C ASP A 203 -12.43 -6.95 -19.44
N TYR A 204 -13.56 -6.28 -19.32
CA TYR A 204 -13.66 -4.90 -18.86
C TYR A 204 -14.40 -4.81 -17.54
N ARG A 205 -14.20 -3.70 -16.82
CA ARG A 205 -14.98 -3.30 -15.65
C ARG A 205 -15.56 -1.92 -15.90
N MET A 206 -16.85 -1.78 -15.66
CA MET A 206 -17.47 -0.47 -15.50
C MET A 206 -17.09 0.09 -14.12
N ILE A 207 -16.67 1.35 -14.08
CA ILE A 207 -16.28 2.04 -12.85
C ILE A 207 -17.15 3.28 -12.69
N LEU A 208 -17.73 3.45 -11.50
CA LEU A 208 -18.42 4.66 -11.10
C LEU A 208 -17.39 5.73 -10.69
N ASN A 209 -17.40 6.88 -11.36
CA ASN A 209 -16.46 7.97 -11.08
C ASN A 209 -16.92 8.80 -9.88
N LEU A 210 -16.57 8.33 -8.69
CA LEU A 210 -16.93 8.98 -7.43
C LEU A 210 -15.98 10.11 -7.00
N LYS A 211 -15.11 10.62 -7.90
CA LYS A 211 -14.11 11.64 -7.55
C LYS A 211 -14.73 12.88 -6.91
N GLU A 212 -15.87 13.33 -7.44
CA GLU A 212 -16.55 14.54 -6.95
C GLU A 212 -17.30 14.26 -5.64
N LEU A 213 -18.03 13.14 -5.55
CA LEU A 213 -18.69 12.73 -4.32
C LEU A 213 -17.69 12.52 -3.16
N ASN A 214 -16.53 11.94 -3.45
CA ASN A 214 -15.49 11.65 -2.46
C ASN A 214 -14.94 12.92 -1.77
N LYS A 215 -15.16 14.12 -2.32
CA LYS A 215 -14.81 15.39 -1.66
C LYS A 215 -15.66 15.66 -0.41
N PHE A 216 -16.86 15.08 -0.34
CA PHE A 216 -17.80 15.24 0.75
C PHE A 216 -17.70 14.13 1.80
N ILE A 217 -16.98 13.04 1.52
CA ILE A 217 -16.86 11.88 2.40
C ILE A 217 -15.81 12.14 3.48
N VAL A 218 -16.12 11.80 4.74
CA VAL A 218 -15.17 11.94 5.86
C VAL A 218 -13.96 11.04 5.67
N TYR A 219 -12.79 11.66 5.59
CA TYR A 219 -11.52 10.95 5.67
C TYR A 219 -11.26 10.52 7.12
N ARG A 220 -11.21 9.21 7.37
CA ARG A 220 -10.71 8.64 8.61
C ARG A 220 -9.45 7.84 8.33
N HIS A 221 -8.37 8.18 9.02
CA HIS A 221 -7.13 7.43 8.95
C HIS A 221 -7.33 6.01 9.48
N PHE A 222 -6.89 5.01 8.72
CA PHE A 222 -6.88 3.60 9.10
C PHE A 222 -5.61 2.94 8.58
N LYS A 223 -5.29 1.76 9.12
CA LYS A 223 -4.17 0.93 8.66
C LYS A 223 -4.74 -0.38 8.12
N MET A 224 -4.25 -0.78 6.95
CA MET A 224 -4.44 -2.11 6.42
C MET A 224 -3.25 -2.96 6.84
N ASP A 225 -3.46 -4.27 6.94
CA ASP A 225 -2.33 -5.19 6.91
C ASP A 225 -1.60 -5.04 5.57
N SER A 226 -0.39 -5.54 5.49
CA SER A 226 0.42 -5.46 4.29
C SER A 226 1.14 -6.77 4.06
N LEU A 227 1.82 -6.90 2.92
CA LEU A 227 2.74 -8.02 2.73
C LEU A 227 3.74 -8.12 3.87
N LYS A 228 4.17 -7.00 4.47
CA LYS A 228 5.05 -7.02 5.64
C LYS A 228 4.40 -7.73 6.84
N THR A 229 3.11 -7.49 7.09
CA THR A 229 2.39 -8.19 8.16
C THR A 229 2.42 -9.70 7.94
N VAL A 230 2.18 -10.14 6.71
CA VAL A 230 2.23 -11.56 6.34
C VAL A 230 3.63 -12.13 6.48
N THR A 231 4.65 -11.43 5.99
CA THR A 231 6.04 -11.91 6.12
C THR A 231 6.50 -11.92 7.57
N ASP A 232 6.01 -11.02 8.43
CA ASP A 232 6.29 -11.00 9.87
C ASP A 232 5.65 -12.19 10.61
N LEU A 233 4.56 -12.76 10.08
CA LEU A 233 3.88 -13.95 10.63
C LEU A 233 4.51 -15.26 10.17
N MET A 234 5.05 -15.28 8.96
CA MET A 234 5.52 -16.48 8.30
C MET A 234 6.66 -17.14 9.09
N SER A 235 6.54 -18.41 9.42
CA SER A 235 7.61 -19.17 10.09
C SER A 235 8.22 -20.21 9.15
N GLN A 236 9.48 -20.59 9.39
CA GLN A 236 10.15 -21.55 8.53
C GLN A 236 9.37 -22.87 8.45
N GLY A 237 9.12 -23.33 7.23
CA GLY A 237 8.38 -24.57 6.94
C GLY A 237 6.88 -24.51 7.18
N CYS A 238 6.28 -23.37 7.56
CA CYS A 238 4.84 -23.29 7.80
C CYS A 238 4.02 -23.57 6.54
N TYR A 239 2.80 -24.06 6.73
CA TYR A 239 1.83 -24.20 5.66
C TYR A 239 0.97 -22.94 5.58
N MET A 240 0.68 -22.51 4.37
CA MET A 240 -0.04 -21.28 4.07
C MET A 240 -1.19 -21.57 3.11
N ALA A 241 -2.25 -20.78 3.23
CA ALA A 241 -3.40 -20.80 2.35
C ALA A 241 -3.92 -19.37 2.14
N SER A 242 -4.76 -19.16 1.13
CA SER A 242 -5.43 -17.90 0.91
C SER A 242 -6.90 -18.05 0.57
N VAL A 243 -7.72 -17.14 1.09
CA VAL A 243 -9.15 -17.06 0.80
C VAL A 243 -9.43 -15.69 0.17
N ASP A 244 -10.04 -15.68 -1.01
CA ASP A 244 -10.47 -14.46 -1.72
C ASP A 244 -11.99 -14.31 -1.53
N ILE A 245 -12.42 -13.16 -1.00
CA ILE A 245 -13.84 -12.83 -0.82
C ILE A 245 -14.39 -12.26 -2.14
N LYS A 246 -15.36 -12.96 -2.72
CA LYS A 246 -15.96 -12.56 -4.01
C LYS A 246 -16.79 -11.30 -3.85
N ASP A 247 -16.64 -10.36 -4.79
CA ASP A 247 -17.46 -9.14 -4.85
C ASP A 247 -17.53 -8.40 -3.48
N ALA A 248 -16.42 -8.39 -2.73
CA ALA A 248 -16.32 -7.96 -1.34
C ALA A 248 -17.13 -6.71 -0.98
N TYR A 249 -16.92 -5.57 -1.67
CA TYR A 249 -17.68 -4.35 -1.36
C TYR A 249 -19.19 -4.49 -1.63
N TYR A 250 -19.58 -5.26 -2.65
CA TYR A 250 -20.99 -5.46 -2.97
C TYR A 250 -21.75 -6.26 -1.90
N THR A 251 -21.05 -6.90 -0.97
CA THR A 251 -21.67 -7.54 0.21
C THR A 251 -22.23 -6.53 1.22
N VAL A 252 -21.73 -5.29 1.23
CA VAL A 252 -22.09 -4.28 2.24
C VAL A 252 -23.28 -3.43 1.75
N PRO A 253 -24.45 -3.45 2.41
CA PRO A 253 -25.63 -2.63 2.05
C PRO A 253 -25.35 -1.14 2.19
N ILE A 254 -25.91 -0.31 1.32
CA ILE A 254 -26.00 1.15 1.54
C ILE A 254 -27.41 1.49 2.02
N ALA A 255 -27.51 2.32 3.07
CA ALA A 255 -28.77 2.88 3.56
C ALA A 255 -29.60 3.48 2.43
N THR A 256 -30.90 3.16 2.37
CA THR A 256 -31.80 3.51 1.25
C THR A 256 -31.79 5.01 0.93
N GLU A 257 -31.77 5.84 1.97
CA GLU A 257 -31.70 7.30 1.92
C GLU A 257 -30.39 7.84 1.35
N HIS A 258 -29.29 7.07 1.41
CA HIS A 258 -27.97 7.44 0.92
C HIS A 258 -27.68 6.87 -0.48
N GLN A 259 -28.47 5.92 -0.98
CA GLN A 259 -28.32 5.38 -2.35
C GLN A 259 -28.47 6.48 -3.42
N LYS A 260 -29.22 7.56 -3.12
CA LYS A 260 -29.38 8.71 -4.02
C LYS A 260 -28.08 9.43 -4.35
N PHE A 261 -27.02 9.25 -3.56
CA PHE A 261 -25.71 9.83 -3.80
C PHE A 261 -24.83 8.95 -4.72
N LEU A 262 -25.29 7.74 -5.04
CA LEU A 262 -24.52 6.74 -5.78
C LEU A 262 -25.21 6.42 -7.11
N LYS A 263 -25.70 7.46 -7.81
CA LYS A 263 -26.39 7.30 -9.08
C LYS A 263 -25.45 7.44 -10.27
N PHE A 264 -25.83 6.83 -11.38
CA PHE A 264 -25.25 7.10 -12.69
C PHE A 264 -26.30 6.96 -13.78
N ARG A 265 -26.08 7.68 -14.88
CA ARG A 265 -26.93 7.62 -16.06
C ARG A 265 -26.29 6.73 -17.13
N TRP A 266 -27.11 5.90 -17.76
CA TRP A 266 -26.75 5.18 -18.97
C TRP A 266 -27.90 5.26 -19.98
N ARG A 267 -27.63 5.81 -21.17
CA ARG A 267 -28.66 6.21 -22.14
C ARG A 267 -29.71 7.09 -21.44
N ASP A 268 -30.99 6.78 -21.59
CA ASP A 268 -32.11 7.54 -21.00
C ASP A 268 -32.57 6.99 -19.64
N LYS A 269 -31.77 6.12 -19.03
CA LYS A 269 -32.08 5.46 -17.76
C LYS A 269 -31.11 5.89 -16.66
N LEU A 270 -31.64 6.00 -15.46
CA LEU A 270 -30.88 6.33 -14.26
C LEU A 270 -30.86 5.10 -13.34
N TYR A 271 -29.66 4.79 -12.84
CA TYR A 271 -29.42 3.66 -11.96
C TYR A 271 -28.81 4.15 -10.66
N GLN A 272 -29.08 3.45 -9.56
CA GLN A 272 -28.45 3.71 -8.27
C GLN A 272 -27.84 2.43 -7.70
N TYR A 273 -26.69 2.56 -7.05
CA TYR A 273 -26.09 1.46 -6.30
C TYR A 273 -26.84 1.23 -5.00
N THR A 274 -27.02 -0.05 -4.66
CA THR A 274 -27.69 -0.49 -3.43
C THR A 274 -26.70 -1.07 -2.41
N CYS A 275 -25.46 -1.35 -2.83
CA CYS A 275 -24.32 -1.72 -1.98
C CYS A 275 -23.14 -0.76 -2.20
N LEU A 276 -22.14 -0.90 -1.35
CA LEU A 276 -20.90 -0.15 -1.38
C LEU A 276 -20.19 -0.31 -2.75
N PRO A 277 -20.08 0.77 -3.56
CA PRO A 277 -19.49 0.68 -4.88
C PRO A 277 -17.96 0.75 -4.84
N ASN A 278 -17.34 0.17 -5.85
CA ASN A 278 -15.92 0.40 -6.12
C ASN A 278 -15.66 1.90 -6.39
N GLY A 279 -14.58 2.44 -5.83
CA GLY A 279 -14.17 3.84 -6.02
C GLY A 279 -14.64 4.81 -4.93
N LEU A 280 -15.49 4.37 -3.99
CA LEU A 280 -15.86 5.18 -2.83
C LEU A 280 -14.69 5.27 -1.84
N ALA A 281 -14.36 6.47 -1.39
CA ALA A 281 -13.18 6.72 -0.56
C ALA A 281 -13.21 6.01 0.81
N SER A 282 -14.40 5.82 1.39
CA SER A 282 -14.57 5.12 2.67
C SER A 282 -14.56 3.59 2.55
N ALA A 283 -14.73 3.03 1.34
CA ALA A 283 -14.96 1.59 1.17
C ALA A 283 -13.80 0.71 1.70
N PRO A 284 -12.51 1.01 1.42
CA PRO A 284 -11.42 0.23 1.98
C PRO A 284 -11.38 0.22 3.51
N ARG A 285 -11.72 1.36 4.15
CA ARG A 285 -11.79 1.46 5.62
C ARG A 285 -12.89 0.59 6.17
N ILE A 286 -14.11 0.74 5.63
CA ILE A 286 -15.30 0.02 6.05
C ILE A 286 -15.01 -1.48 5.99
N PHE A 287 -14.53 -1.98 4.85
CA PHE A 287 -14.27 -3.40 4.66
C PHE A 287 -13.13 -3.92 5.56
N THR A 288 -12.05 -3.16 5.70
CA THR A 288 -10.94 -3.52 6.62
C THR A 288 -11.42 -3.62 8.07
N LYS A 289 -12.32 -2.73 8.50
CA LYS A 289 -12.87 -2.77 9.86
C LYS A 289 -13.91 -3.89 10.02
N LEU A 290 -14.73 -4.19 9.01
CA LEU A 290 -15.67 -5.32 9.00
C LEU A 290 -14.99 -6.68 9.23
N LEU A 291 -13.77 -6.86 8.73
CA LEU A 291 -13.03 -8.11 8.92
C LEU A 291 -12.38 -8.24 10.32
N LYS A 292 -12.28 -7.16 11.11
CA LYS A 292 -11.61 -7.22 12.42
C LYS A 292 -12.26 -8.21 13.40
N PRO A 293 -13.59 -8.23 13.59
CA PRO A 293 -14.24 -9.21 14.46
C PRO A 293 -13.97 -10.66 14.01
N VAL A 294 -14.01 -10.91 12.69
CA VAL A 294 -13.73 -12.22 12.10
C VAL A 294 -12.35 -12.72 12.51
N PHE A 295 -11.30 -11.94 12.21
CA PHE A 295 -9.93 -12.34 12.55
C PHE A 295 -9.64 -12.28 14.04
N ASN A 296 -10.44 -11.54 14.83
CA ASN A 296 -10.34 -11.59 16.28
C ASN A 296 -10.77 -12.96 16.83
N ILE A 297 -11.88 -13.51 16.33
CA ILE A 297 -12.33 -14.86 16.68
C ILE A 297 -11.30 -15.90 16.26
N MET A 298 -10.77 -15.79 15.03
CA MET A 298 -9.75 -16.72 14.56
C MET A 298 -8.49 -16.71 15.44
N ARG A 299 -8.02 -15.52 15.84
CA ARG A 299 -6.90 -15.40 16.79
C ARG A 299 -7.22 -15.97 18.17
N GLN A 300 -8.42 -15.77 18.69
CA GLN A 300 -8.85 -16.37 19.96
C GLN A 300 -8.87 -17.90 19.92
N LYS A 301 -9.14 -18.49 18.75
CA LYS A 301 -9.03 -19.93 18.50
C LYS A 301 -7.58 -20.43 18.30
N GLY A 302 -6.60 -19.52 18.30
CA GLY A 302 -5.18 -19.85 18.11
C GLY A 302 -4.70 -19.86 16.66
N TYR A 303 -5.54 -19.41 15.71
CA TYR A 303 -5.17 -19.37 14.30
C TYR A 303 -4.39 -18.10 13.93
N LEU A 304 -3.32 -18.28 13.16
CA LEU A 304 -2.54 -17.19 12.59
C LEU A 304 -3.08 -16.83 11.21
N SER A 305 -3.60 -15.60 11.10
CA SER A 305 -4.23 -15.11 9.89
C SER A 305 -4.09 -13.59 9.78
N SER A 306 -4.09 -13.07 8.54
CA SER A 306 -4.03 -11.64 8.22
C SER A 306 -4.92 -11.34 7.03
N SER A 307 -5.44 -10.12 6.92
CA SER A 307 -6.36 -9.75 5.84
C SER A 307 -5.98 -8.45 5.17
N TYR A 308 -5.90 -8.47 3.84
CA TYR A 308 -5.77 -7.30 3.00
C TYR A 308 -7.03 -7.13 2.17
N ILE A 309 -7.98 -6.33 2.66
CA ILE A 309 -9.29 -6.14 2.02
C ILE A 309 -9.94 -7.52 1.75
N ASP A 310 -10.06 -7.94 0.50
CA ASP A 310 -10.68 -9.21 0.06
C ASP A 310 -9.73 -10.41 0.10
N ASP A 311 -8.40 -10.18 0.14
CA ASP A 311 -7.36 -11.20 0.19
C ASP A 311 -7.04 -11.58 1.64
N CYS A 312 -7.45 -12.78 2.07
CA CYS A 312 -7.16 -13.31 3.40
C CYS A 312 -5.99 -14.31 3.35
N TYR A 313 -4.97 -14.09 4.17
CA TYR A 313 -3.84 -14.99 4.39
C TYR A 313 -4.06 -15.84 5.63
N LEU A 314 -3.85 -17.15 5.50
CA LEU A 314 -4.01 -18.14 6.57
C LEU A 314 -2.73 -18.97 6.72
N GLN A 315 -2.37 -19.32 7.96
CA GLN A 315 -1.15 -20.06 8.27
C GLN A 315 -1.39 -21.12 9.35
N GLY A 316 -0.58 -22.19 9.31
CA GLY A 316 -0.42 -23.18 10.37
C GLY A 316 1.00 -23.76 10.38
N ALA A 317 1.48 -24.26 11.52
CA ALA A 317 2.83 -24.84 11.60
C ALA A 317 2.88 -26.20 10.90
N THR A 318 1.77 -26.95 10.91
CA THR A 318 1.58 -28.20 10.16
C THR A 318 0.53 -28.05 9.07
N TYR A 319 0.49 -29.01 8.13
CA TYR A 319 -0.55 -29.08 7.11
C TYR A 319 -1.95 -29.13 7.75
N GLY A 320 -2.13 -29.97 8.77
CA GLY A 320 -3.39 -30.14 9.49
C GLY A 320 -3.87 -28.84 10.14
N GLU A 321 -2.98 -28.15 10.87
CA GLU A 321 -3.33 -26.87 11.50
C GLU A 321 -3.74 -25.79 10.48
N CYS A 322 -3.05 -25.72 9.34
CA CYS A 322 -3.40 -24.77 8.29
C CYS A 322 -4.73 -25.15 7.61
N HIS A 323 -4.96 -26.45 7.40
CA HIS A 323 -6.22 -26.96 6.87
C HIS A 323 -7.40 -26.64 7.81
N ASP A 324 -7.24 -26.85 9.11
CA ASP A 324 -8.26 -26.54 10.10
C ASP A 324 -8.53 -25.02 10.16
N ASN A 325 -7.49 -24.19 10.06
CA ASN A 325 -7.62 -22.73 9.92
C ASN A 325 -8.45 -22.36 8.67
N VAL A 326 -8.18 -22.99 7.52
CA VAL A 326 -8.96 -22.79 6.29
C VAL A 326 -10.43 -23.16 6.52
N GLN A 327 -10.71 -24.34 7.06
CA GLN A 327 -12.08 -24.80 7.28
C GLN A 327 -12.85 -23.87 8.23
N GLU A 328 -12.25 -23.51 9.36
CA GLU A 328 -12.86 -22.61 10.35
C GLU A 328 -13.07 -21.20 9.77
N THR A 329 -12.13 -20.70 8.96
CA THR A 329 -12.28 -19.41 8.27
C THR A 329 -13.42 -19.45 7.27
N LEU A 330 -13.51 -20.50 6.44
CA LEU A 330 -14.57 -20.64 5.43
C LEU A 330 -15.94 -20.76 6.08
N MET A 331 -16.05 -21.52 7.17
CA MET A 331 -17.29 -21.63 7.94
C MET A 331 -17.70 -20.27 8.51
N LEU A 332 -16.81 -19.58 9.20
CA LEU A 332 -17.12 -18.28 9.81
C LEU A 332 -17.48 -17.23 8.76
N LEU A 333 -16.75 -17.15 7.65
CA LEU A 333 -17.08 -16.23 6.56
C LEU A 333 -18.45 -16.56 5.95
N GLY A 334 -18.75 -17.84 5.75
CA GLY A 334 -20.06 -18.29 5.25
C GLY A 334 -21.21 -17.96 6.20
N ASP A 335 -21.03 -18.20 7.50
CA ASP A 335 -22.01 -17.90 8.55
C ASP A 335 -22.27 -16.38 8.70
N LEU A 336 -21.35 -15.54 8.22
CA LEU A 336 -21.47 -14.08 8.20
C LEU A 336 -21.94 -13.52 6.85
N GLY A 337 -22.17 -14.38 5.86
CA GLY A 337 -22.66 -13.99 4.54
C GLY A 337 -21.60 -13.49 3.56
N PHE A 338 -20.32 -13.77 3.80
CA PHE A 338 -19.26 -13.48 2.83
C PHE A 338 -19.15 -14.59 1.78
N PRO A 339 -19.35 -14.28 0.49
CA PRO A 339 -19.18 -15.28 -0.57
C PRO A 339 -17.69 -15.50 -0.88
N ILE A 340 -17.32 -16.76 -1.07
CA ILE A 340 -15.94 -17.15 -1.34
C ILE A 340 -15.68 -17.31 -2.84
N HIS A 341 -14.57 -16.76 -3.32
CA HIS A 341 -14.13 -16.94 -4.68
C HIS A 341 -13.25 -18.20 -4.80
N ASN A 342 -13.88 -19.37 -4.93
CA ASN A 342 -13.19 -20.66 -4.94
C ASN A 342 -12.03 -20.74 -5.95
N GLU A 343 -12.19 -20.20 -7.16
CA GLU A 343 -11.16 -20.27 -8.22
C GLU A 343 -9.93 -19.39 -7.96
N LYS A 344 -10.06 -18.33 -7.17
CA LYS A 344 -8.94 -17.44 -6.82
C LYS A 344 -8.33 -17.77 -5.47
N SER A 345 -9.08 -18.47 -4.63
CA SER A 345 -8.63 -18.92 -3.33
C SER A 345 -7.66 -20.10 -3.50
N VAL A 346 -6.66 -20.16 -2.64
CA VAL A 346 -5.76 -21.32 -2.50
C VAL A 346 -6.12 -22.00 -1.19
N LEU A 347 -7.12 -22.88 -1.26
CA LEU A 347 -7.71 -23.52 -0.08
C LEU A 347 -6.95 -24.76 0.40
N ILE A 348 -6.10 -25.34 -0.45
CA ILE A 348 -5.24 -26.47 -0.08
C ILE A 348 -3.94 -25.88 0.48
N PRO A 349 -3.59 -26.17 1.75
CA PRO A 349 -2.37 -25.64 2.35
C PRO A 349 -1.10 -26.01 1.57
N SER A 350 -0.21 -25.04 1.42
CA SER A 350 1.06 -25.18 0.70
C SER A 350 2.16 -24.38 1.38
N GLN A 351 3.41 -24.82 1.24
CA GLN A 351 4.59 -24.06 1.70
C GLN A 351 5.03 -23.00 0.69
N VAL A 352 4.41 -22.97 -0.50
CA VAL A 352 4.57 -21.92 -1.51
C VAL A 352 3.21 -21.32 -1.83
N LEU A 353 3.04 -20.03 -1.57
CA LEU A 353 1.77 -19.31 -1.77
C LEU A 353 1.99 -18.04 -2.57
N THR A 354 1.13 -17.77 -3.55
CA THR A 354 1.08 -16.45 -4.19
C THR A 354 0.08 -15.56 -3.45
N PHE A 355 0.55 -14.46 -2.88
CA PHE A 355 -0.27 -13.52 -2.11
C PHE A 355 0.11 -12.06 -2.43
N LEU A 356 -0.89 -11.19 -2.66
CA LEU A 356 -0.70 -9.78 -3.05
C LEU A 356 0.29 -9.55 -4.22
N GLY A 357 0.35 -10.51 -5.14
CA GLY A 357 1.24 -10.49 -6.30
C GLY A 357 2.69 -10.89 -6.02
N PHE A 358 2.98 -11.45 -4.86
CA PHE A 358 4.28 -12.00 -4.48
C PHE A 358 4.19 -13.50 -4.26
N VAL A 359 5.28 -14.22 -4.53
CA VAL A 359 5.43 -15.64 -4.20
C VAL A 359 6.16 -15.71 -2.86
N LEU A 360 5.49 -16.31 -1.87
CA LEU A 360 6.02 -16.59 -0.54
C LEU A 360 6.46 -18.04 -0.50
N ASN A 361 7.68 -18.31 -0.07
CA ASN A 361 8.20 -19.66 0.16
C ASN A 361 8.64 -19.78 1.61
N SER A 362 7.90 -20.57 2.40
CA SER A 362 8.19 -20.77 3.83
C SER A 362 9.35 -21.72 4.09
N VAL A 363 9.68 -22.62 3.17
CA VAL A 363 10.83 -23.53 3.32
C VAL A 363 12.15 -22.75 3.25
N THR A 364 12.27 -21.90 2.23
CA THR A 364 13.47 -21.10 2.01
C THR A 364 13.41 -19.72 2.69
N MET A 365 12.27 -19.36 3.28
CA MET A 365 12.01 -18.04 3.88
C MET A 365 12.26 -16.89 2.91
N ILE A 366 11.70 -16.98 1.70
CA ILE A 366 11.92 -16.02 0.62
C ILE A 366 10.60 -15.40 0.11
N VAL A 367 10.65 -14.11 -0.21
CA VAL A 367 9.65 -13.41 -1.03
C VAL A 367 10.20 -13.12 -2.41
N GLN A 368 9.40 -13.40 -3.45
CA GLN A 368 9.72 -13.07 -4.83
C GLN A 368 8.56 -12.37 -5.53
N LEU A 369 8.88 -11.63 -6.58
CA LEU A 369 7.86 -11.17 -7.53
C LEU A 369 7.28 -12.35 -8.31
N THR A 370 5.96 -12.32 -8.55
CA THR A 370 5.32 -13.22 -9.52
C THR A 370 5.86 -13.01 -10.93
N LYS A 371 5.81 -14.04 -11.78
CA LYS A 371 6.27 -13.98 -13.18
C LYS A 371 5.67 -12.79 -13.96
N SER A 372 4.37 -12.54 -13.78
CA SER A 372 3.67 -11.43 -14.44
C SER A 372 4.17 -10.06 -13.97
N ARG A 373 4.49 -9.90 -12.69
CA ARG A 373 5.07 -8.64 -12.17
C ARG A 373 6.51 -8.45 -12.63
N LYS A 374 7.32 -9.50 -12.67
CA LYS A 374 8.69 -9.47 -13.23
C LYS A 374 8.65 -8.98 -14.67
N GLN A 375 7.80 -9.58 -15.50
CA GLN A 375 7.62 -9.18 -16.90
C GLN A 375 7.15 -7.73 -17.03
N LYS A 376 6.13 -7.32 -16.25
CA LYS A 376 5.62 -5.95 -16.28
C LYS A 376 6.70 -4.93 -15.93
N LEU A 377 7.47 -5.19 -14.87
CA LEU A 377 8.57 -4.31 -14.46
C LEU A 377 9.67 -4.25 -15.52
N LYS A 378 10.10 -5.40 -16.04
CA LYS A 378 11.12 -5.48 -17.09
C LYS A 378 10.70 -4.71 -18.35
N THR A 379 9.46 -4.93 -18.81
CA THR A 379 8.89 -4.21 -19.95
C THR A 379 8.82 -2.71 -19.68
N ALA A 380 8.34 -2.28 -18.50
CA ALA A 380 8.27 -0.86 -18.15
C ALA A 380 9.65 -0.18 -18.18
N CYS A 381 10.68 -0.83 -17.62
CA CYS A 381 12.05 -0.32 -17.67
C CYS A 381 12.59 -0.28 -19.11
N LEU A 382 12.44 -1.35 -19.89
CA LEU A 382 12.88 -1.41 -21.29
C LEU A 382 12.23 -0.33 -22.15
N THR A 383 10.91 -0.15 -22.02
CA THR A 383 10.17 0.88 -22.74
C THR A 383 10.69 2.28 -22.41
N LEU A 384 11.00 2.55 -21.14
CA LEU A 384 11.50 3.86 -20.72
C LEU A 384 12.94 4.12 -21.18
N VAL A 385 13.83 3.12 -21.13
CA VAL A 385 15.21 3.24 -21.63
C VAL A 385 15.25 3.58 -23.12
N ASN A 386 14.35 2.98 -23.90
CA ASN A 386 14.28 3.10 -25.35
C ASN A 386 13.47 4.30 -25.85
N LYS A 387 12.85 5.07 -24.94
CA LYS A 387 11.99 6.21 -25.30
C LYS A 387 12.70 7.50 -24.92
N GLU A 388 13.38 8.11 -25.88
CA GLU A 388 14.04 9.41 -25.69
C GLU A 388 13.66 10.39 -26.81
N PRO A 389 13.18 11.61 -26.47
CA PRO A 389 12.89 12.09 -25.12
C PRO A 389 11.66 11.38 -24.48
N CYS A 390 11.68 11.24 -23.16
CA CYS A 390 10.57 10.68 -22.38
C CYS A 390 9.75 11.78 -21.70
N THR A 391 8.57 11.45 -21.16
CA THR A 391 7.78 12.40 -20.37
C THR A 391 8.01 12.19 -18.88
N ILE A 392 7.90 13.26 -18.08
CA ILE A 392 8.01 13.19 -16.62
C ILE A 392 6.97 12.20 -16.05
N GLN A 393 5.76 12.18 -16.62
CA GLN A 393 4.71 11.19 -16.35
C GLN A 393 5.21 9.75 -16.51
N SER A 394 5.85 9.42 -17.64
CA SER A 394 6.34 8.07 -17.92
C SER A 394 7.41 7.61 -16.92
N VAL A 395 8.30 8.51 -16.50
CA VAL A 395 9.29 8.23 -15.47
C VAL A 395 8.61 7.97 -14.12
N ALA A 396 7.62 8.79 -13.75
CA ALA A 396 6.86 8.62 -12.51
C ALA A 396 6.10 7.29 -12.47
N GLU A 397 5.52 6.86 -13.59
CA GLU A 397 4.85 5.57 -13.72
C GLU A 397 5.80 4.39 -13.51
N VAL A 398 6.98 4.41 -14.14
CA VAL A 398 8.01 3.37 -13.97
C VAL A 398 8.53 3.33 -12.53
N ILE A 399 8.79 4.49 -11.91
CA ILE A 399 9.16 4.56 -10.49
C ILE A 399 8.07 3.90 -9.63
N GLY A 400 6.79 4.15 -9.91
CA GLY A 400 5.69 3.48 -9.21
C GLY A 400 5.74 1.96 -9.32
N VAL A 401 6.04 1.42 -10.50
CA VAL A 401 6.21 -0.03 -10.71
C VAL A 401 7.42 -0.56 -9.93
N ILE A 402 8.55 0.15 -9.96
CA ILE A 402 9.77 -0.18 -9.21
C ILE A 402 9.48 -0.24 -7.70
N VAL A 403 8.95 0.85 -7.13
CA VAL A 403 8.68 0.95 -5.68
C VAL A 403 7.71 -0.12 -5.22
N SER A 404 6.68 -0.41 -6.02
CA SER A 404 5.72 -1.48 -5.69
C SER A 404 6.37 -2.88 -5.61
N SER A 405 7.56 -3.05 -6.20
CA SER A 405 8.27 -4.32 -6.33
C SER A 405 9.32 -4.56 -5.24
N PHE A 406 9.67 -3.53 -4.45
CA PHE A 406 10.63 -3.62 -3.34
C PHE A 406 10.41 -4.78 -2.37
N PRO A 407 9.16 -5.19 -2.02
CA PRO A 407 8.99 -6.29 -1.08
C PRO A 407 9.55 -7.63 -1.57
N GLY A 408 9.74 -7.82 -2.89
CA GLY A 408 10.29 -9.03 -3.48
C GLY A 408 11.67 -8.87 -4.11
N VAL A 409 12.33 -7.71 -3.91
CA VAL A 409 13.63 -7.40 -4.51
C VAL A 409 14.50 -6.67 -3.47
N GLU A 410 15.38 -7.43 -2.81
CA GLU A 410 16.17 -7.00 -1.65
C GLU A 410 16.96 -5.72 -1.90
N HIS A 411 17.72 -5.67 -2.99
CA HIS A 411 18.55 -4.51 -3.33
C HIS A 411 17.80 -3.44 -4.15
N GLY A 412 16.51 -3.65 -4.44
CA GLY A 412 15.70 -2.74 -5.25
C GLY A 412 15.70 -1.27 -4.78
N PRO A 413 15.56 -0.99 -3.46
CA PRO A 413 15.62 0.37 -2.93
C PRO A 413 16.95 1.12 -3.20
N LEU A 414 18.02 0.43 -3.60
CA LEU A 414 19.29 1.07 -3.96
C LEU A 414 19.30 1.60 -5.40
N HIS A 415 18.41 1.12 -6.27
CA HIS A 415 18.47 1.33 -7.72
C HIS A 415 17.27 2.12 -8.26
N TYR A 416 16.90 3.24 -7.65
CA TYR A 416 15.81 4.09 -8.18
C TYR A 416 15.96 5.59 -7.88
N ARG A 417 17.01 5.97 -7.13
CA ARG A 417 17.15 7.32 -6.56
C ARG A 417 17.56 8.33 -7.61
N SER A 418 18.36 7.91 -8.59
CA SER A 418 18.76 8.75 -9.72
C SER A 418 17.54 9.07 -10.57
N LEU A 419 16.67 8.08 -10.83
CA LEU A 419 15.40 8.31 -11.53
C LEU A 419 14.51 9.32 -10.81
N GLU A 420 14.33 9.14 -9.49
CA GLU A 420 13.53 10.08 -8.69
C GLU A 420 14.11 11.49 -8.70
N ARG A 421 15.44 11.62 -8.68
CA ARG A 421 16.12 12.91 -8.74
C ARG A 421 15.91 13.60 -10.08
N ASP A 422 16.09 12.88 -11.19
CA ASP A 422 15.88 13.41 -12.54
C ASP A 422 14.42 13.84 -12.72
N LYS A 423 13.46 13.00 -12.32
CA LYS A 423 12.03 13.33 -12.33
C LYS A 423 11.73 14.58 -11.51
N SER A 424 12.25 14.66 -10.28
CA SER A 424 12.04 15.79 -9.39
C SER A 424 12.66 17.09 -9.92
N HIS A 425 13.84 17.00 -10.55
CA HIS A 425 14.49 18.14 -11.20
C HIS A 425 13.64 18.65 -12.37
N ALA A 426 13.32 17.76 -13.31
CA ALA A 426 12.51 18.09 -14.48
C ALA A 426 11.15 18.67 -14.10
N LEU A 427 10.50 18.12 -13.07
CA LEU A 427 9.21 18.62 -12.59
C LEU A 427 9.31 20.04 -12.02
N ARG A 428 10.40 20.38 -11.33
CA ARG A 428 10.64 21.74 -10.82
C ARG A 428 10.87 22.73 -11.97
N GLU A 429 11.68 22.38 -12.95
CA GLU A 429 11.94 23.23 -14.12
C GLU A 429 10.67 23.47 -14.94
N ASN A 430 9.81 22.45 -15.01
CA ASN A 430 8.55 22.50 -15.75
C ASN A 430 7.34 22.92 -14.89
N LYS A 431 7.57 23.56 -13.73
CA LYS A 431 6.51 24.11 -12.86
C LYS A 431 5.39 23.11 -12.52
N GLY A 432 5.74 21.84 -12.34
CA GLY A 432 4.78 20.79 -12.00
C GLY A 432 4.08 20.12 -13.19
N ASN A 433 4.43 20.45 -14.43
CA ASN A 433 3.83 19.82 -15.61
C ASN A 433 4.39 18.42 -15.88
N PHE A 434 3.63 17.37 -15.54
CA PHE A 434 4.02 15.97 -15.81
C PHE A 434 4.05 15.61 -17.31
N GLY A 435 3.34 16.36 -18.16
CA GLY A 435 3.34 16.16 -19.60
C GLY A 435 4.62 16.65 -20.29
N SER A 436 5.46 17.41 -19.59
CA SER A 436 6.70 17.92 -20.15
C SER A 436 7.71 16.82 -20.45
N SER A 437 8.52 17.09 -21.48
CA SER A 437 9.64 16.26 -21.92
C SER A 437 10.81 16.32 -20.93
N MET A 438 11.51 15.20 -20.76
CA MET A 438 12.76 15.10 -19.98
C MET A 438 13.73 14.06 -20.56
N ILE A 439 14.99 14.20 -20.19
CA ILE A 439 16.10 13.32 -20.57
C ILE A 439 16.57 12.55 -19.34
N LEU A 440 16.87 11.27 -19.51
CA LEU A 440 17.39 10.42 -18.43
C LEU A 440 18.91 10.62 -18.30
N SER A 441 19.38 10.87 -17.08
CA SER A 441 20.82 10.89 -16.82
C SER A 441 21.45 9.51 -17.04
N PRO A 442 22.79 9.44 -17.27
CA PRO A 442 23.50 8.17 -17.35
C PRO A 442 23.29 7.28 -16.11
N SER A 443 23.23 7.88 -14.92
CA SER A 443 22.95 7.16 -13.67
C SER A 443 21.54 6.56 -13.65
N SER A 444 20.53 7.30 -14.13
CA SER A 444 19.16 6.76 -14.25
C SER A 444 19.08 5.61 -15.26
N ARG A 445 19.81 5.69 -16.37
CA ARG A 445 19.89 4.58 -17.33
C ARG A 445 20.57 3.36 -16.72
N ALA A 446 21.62 3.55 -15.93
CA ALA A 446 22.28 2.47 -15.21
C ALA A 446 21.34 1.79 -14.20
N GLU A 447 20.56 2.56 -13.45
CA GLU A 447 19.53 2.02 -12.54
C GLU A 447 18.46 1.22 -13.29
N LEU A 448 17.93 1.72 -14.41
CA LEU A 448 16.97 0.98 -15.24
C LEU A 448 17.56 -0.33 -15.79
N ASN A 449 18.79 -0.28 -16.28
CA ASN A 449 19.49 -1.47 -16.79
C ASN A 449 19.75 -2.50 -15.68
N TRP A 450 20.04 -2.05 -14.46
CA TRP A 450 20.14 -2.95 -13.30
C TRP A 450 18.82 -3.71 -13.09
N TRP A 451 17.68 -3.03 -13.12
CA TRP A 451 16.38 -3.70 -13.00
C TRP A 451 16.14 -4.71 -14.13
N ILE A 452 16.46 -4.35 -15.37
CA ILE A 452 16.27 -5.22 -16.54
C ILE A 452 17.08 -6.52 -16.40
N SER A 453 18.33 -6.41 -15.91
CA SER A 453 19.23 -7.55 -15.76
C SER A 453 18.95 -8.41 -14.52
N ASN A 454 18.44 -7.82 -13.44
CA ASN A 454 18.37 -8.50 -12.14
C ASN A 454 16.95 -8.91 -11.70
N VAL A 455 15.88 -8.34 -12.28
CA VAL A 455 14.50 -8.60 -11.82
C VAL A 455 14.09 -10.08 -11.85
N ASP A 456 14.64 -10.85 -12.79
CA ASP A 456 14.27 -12.26 -12.98
C ASP A 456 14.82 -13.17 -11.88
N THR A 457 16.02 -12.86 -11.37
CA THR A 457 16.71 -13.61 -10.31
C THR A 457 16.53 -12.98 -8.93
N SER A 458 16.02 -11.75 -8.87
CA SER A 458 15.79 -11.02 -7.62
C SER A 458 14.83 -11.74 -6.68
N LEU A 459 15.14 -11.63 -5.39
CA LEU A 459 14.38 -12.15 -4.27
C LEU A 459 14.63 -11.27 -3.04
N LYS A 460 13.88 -11.53 -1.96
CA LYS A 460 14.13 -10.97 -0.64
C LYS A 460 14.07 -12.06 0.41
N LEU A 461 15.11 -12.19 1.23
CA LEU A 461 15.11 -13.08 2.38
C LEU A 461 14.24 -12.51 3.50
N ILE A 462 13.47 -13.38 4.14
CA ILE A 462 12.73 -13.09 5.37
C ILE A 462 13.59 -13.60 6.52
N SER A 463 14.01 -12.69 7.39
CA SER A 463 14.73 -13.03 8.61
C SER A 463 13.95 -12.59 9.84
N HIS A 464 13.72 -13.55 10.74
CA HIS A 464 13.19 -13.31 12.09
C HIS A 464 14.26 -13.53 13.16
N GLY A 465 15.52 -13.75 12.76
CA GLY A 465 16.63 -13.90 13.68
C GLY A 465 16.93 -12.59 14.40
N GLU A 466 17.58 -12.71 15.56
CA GLU A 466 18.23 -11.55 16.16
C GLU A 466 19.30 -11.03 15.21
N PRO A 467 19.37 -9.71 14.96
CA PRO A 467 20.39 -9.16 14.09
C PRO A 467 21.78 -9.50 14.67
N GLU A 468 22.61 -10.16 13.85
CA GLU A 468 24.02 -10.41 14.20
C GLU A 468 24.79 -9.10 14.39
N LEU A 469 24.29 -8.02 13.77
CA LEU A 469 24.90 -6.71 13.85
C LEU A 469 23.87 -5.59 13.97
N HIS A 470 24.00 -4.78 15.02
CA HIS A 470 23.28 -3.52 15.17
C HIS A 470 24.14 -2.34 14.72
N ILE A 471 23.67 -1.64 13.68
CA ILE A 471 24.22 -0.36 13.25
C ILE A 471 23.15 0.70 13.45
N GLN A 472 23.49 1.77 14.16
CA GLN A 472 22.64 2.95 14.30
C GLN A 472 23.17 4.04 13.39
N THR A 473 22.36 4.51 12.44
CA THR A 473 22.74 5.61 11.56
C THR A 473 21.83 6.80 11.79
N ASP A 474 22.39 8.01 11.76
CA ASP A 474 21.63 9.25 11.66
C ASP A 474 22.20 10.09 10.53
N ALA A 475 21.35 10.85 9.85
CA ALA A 475 21.76 11.72 8.78
C ALA A 475 20.99 13.04 8.85
N SER A 476 21.73 14.12 8.64
CA SER A 476 21.23 15.49 8.67
C SER A 476 21.58 16.20 7.36
N ALA A 477 21.12 17.45 7.23
CA ALA A 477 21.53 18.31 6.13
C ALA A 477 23.01 18.71 6.16
N LEU A 478 23.72 18.49 7.28
CA LEU A 478 25.11 18.89 7.48
C LEU A 478 26.09 17.72 7.42
N GLY A 479 25.61 16.48 7.52
CA GLY A 479 26.46 15.30 7.60
C GLY A 479 25.70 14.07 8.06
N TRP A 480 26.40 12.94 8.06
CA TRP A 480 25.89 11.65 8.47
C TRP A 480 26.80 11.03 9.53
N GLY A 481 26.22 10.16 10.36
CA GLY A 481 26.92 9.42 11.40
C GLY A 481 26.40 7.99 11.46
N GLY A 482 27.30 7.07 11.81
CA GLY A 482 27.02 5.66 12.07
C GLY A 482 27.69 5.22 13.36
N LEU A 483 26.99 4.39 14.13
CA LEU A 483 27.50 3.75 15.34
C LEU A 483 27.29 2.24 15.23
N ARG A 484 28.36 1.49 15.45
CA ARG A 484 28.36 0.02 15.54
C ARG A 484 29.02 -0.36 16.87
N GLY A 485 28.23 -0.76 17.87
CA GLY A 485 28.75 -0.95 19.23
C GLY A 485 29.36 0.34 19.78
N GLU A 486 30.67 0.35 20.05
CA GLU A 486 31.41 1.56 20.45
C GLU A 486 32.08 2.30 19.28
N GLN A 487 32.15 1.68 18.10
CA GLN A 487 32.81 2.26 16.93
C GLN A 487 31.90 3.28 16.25
N ARG A 488 32.44 4.49 16.05
CA ARG A 488 31.74 5.62 15.41
C ARG A 488 32.35 5.89 14.05
N THR A 489 31.51 6.24 13.10
CA THR A 489 31.91 6.77 11.81
C THR A 489 31.01 7.95 11.45
N GLY A 490 31.49 8.86 10.62
CA GLY A 490 30.71 9.99 10.16
C GLY A 490 31.41 10.73 9.05
N GLY A 491 30.66 11.58 8.36
CA GLY A 491 31.20 12.42 7.31
C GLY A 491 30.40 13.70 7.19
N ASP A 492 31.12 14.77 6.85
CA ASP A 492 30.49 16.04 6.49
C ASP A 492 29.65 15.85 5.22
N GLY A 493 28.43 16.36 5.26
CA GLY A 493 27.58 16.42 4.09
C GLY A 493 28.17 17.40 3.09
N PRO A 494 28.01 17.18 1.77
CA PRO A 494 28.32 18.22 0.81
C PRO A 494 27.52 19.46 1.22
N ASN A 495 28.16 20.63 1.21
CA ASN A 495 27.61 21.95 1.56
C ASN A 495 26.50 22.37 0.57
N ARG A 496 25.47 21.54 0.43
CA ARG A 496 24.37 21.61 -0.52
C ARG A 496 23.10 21.58 0.31
N LYS A 497 22.18 22.50 -0.01
CA LYS A 497 20.87 22.71 0.63
C LYS A 497 19.88 21.53 0.49
N HIS A 498 20.36 20.30 0.33
CA HIS A 498 19.51 19.11 0.15
C HIS A 498 19.90 18.03 1.16
N PRO A 499 18.97 17.56 2.00
CA PRO A 499 19.26 16.56 3.02
C PRO A 499 19.66 15.23 2.37
N ILE A 500 20.76 14.66 2.85
CA ILE A 500 21.10 13.25 2.65
C ILE A 500 20.33 12.49 3.72
N THR A 501 19.42 11.61 3.31
CA THR A 501 18.81 10.63 4.20
C THR A 501 19.36 9.26 3.80
N LEU A 502 20.30 8.76 4.60
CA LEU A 502 20.72 7.36 4.59
C LEU A 502 19.85 6.62 5.60
N THR A 503 19.08 5.65 5.13
CA THR A 503 18.41 4.65 5.99
C THR A 503 18.66 3.31 5.34
N THR A 504 19.36 2.45 6.10
CA THR A 504 19.52 1.01 5.88
C THR A 504 18.19 0.28 6.05
#